data_AF-A0A4Y2UYD3-F1
#
_entry.id   AF-A0A4Y2UYD3-F1
#
_cell.length_a   1.000
_cell.length_b   1.000
_cell.length_c   1.000
_cell.angle_alpha   90.00
_cell.angle_beta   90.00
_cell.angle_gamma   90.00
#
_symmetry.space_group_name_H-M   'P 1'
#
loop_
_entity.id
_entity.type
_entity.pdbx_description
1 polymer ?
#
loop_
_entity_poly.entity_id
_entity_poly.type
_entity_poly.pdbx_seq_one_letter_code
_entity_poly.pdbx_strand_id
1 'polypeptide(L)' 'LLHQIFDVLYDDDVISDESFKEWEQSDDPNEAEGKGVAVHSVKSFFTWLREPEEETEEMNPV' A
#
# COMPACT_ATOMS: atom_id res chain seq x y z
N LEU A 1 -2.60 -1.87 14.53
CA LEU A 1 -3.99 -1.57 14.15
C LEU A 1 -4.09 -0.96 12.76
N LEU A 2 -3.60 0.25 12.50
CA LEU A 2 -3.77 0.88 11.17
C LEU A 2 -3.18 0.04 10.02
N HIS A 3 -1.97 -0.49 10.18
CA HIS A 3 -1.37 -1.42 9.20
C HIS A 3 -2.26 -2.64 8.94
N GLN A 4 -2.74 -3.32 9.99
CA GLN A 4 -3.62 -4.49 9.86
C GLN A 4 -4.95 -4.18 9.18
N ILE A 5 -5.47 -2.96 9.36
CA ILE A 5 -6.66 -2.51 8.63
C ILE A 5 -6.36 -2.40 7.14
N PHE A 6 -5.23 -1.82 6.77
CA PHE A 6 -4.83 -1.70 5.37
C PHE A 6 -4.51 -3.04 4.72
N ASP A 7 -3.91 -3.98 5.46
CA ASP A 7 -3.70 -5.35 4.97
C ASP A 7 -5.05 -5.99 4.60
N VAL A 8 -6.05 -5.94 5.49
CA VAL A 8 -7.40 -6.49 5.22
C VAL A 8 -8.09 -5.78 4.05
N LEU A 9 -8.00 -4.45 3.97
CA LEU A 9 -8.63 -3.70 2.88
C LEU A 9 -7.99 -4.00 1.53
N TYR A 10 -6.68 -4.25 1.51
CA TYR A 10 -5.96 -4.62 0.29
C TYR A 10 -6.27 -6.07 -0.11
N ASP A 11 -6.23 -7.01 0.84
CA ASP A 11 -6.52 -8.42 0.61
C ASP A 11 -7.97 -8.67 0.13
N ASP A 12 -8.92 -7.85 0.58
CA ASP A 12 -10.33 -7.92 0.18
C ASP A 12 -10.64 -7.08 -1.09
N ASP A 13 -9.62 -6.65 -1.84
CA ASP A 13 -9.74 -5.85 -3.08
C ASP A 13 -10.53 -4.52 -2.91
N VAL A 14 -10.62 -4.00 -1.68
CA VAL A 14 -11.34 -2.73 -1.40
C VAL A 14 -10.50 -1.52 -1.85
N ILE A 15 -9.18 -1.66 -1.80
CA ILE A 15 -8.22 -0.63 -2.21
C ILE A 15 -7.15 -1.24 -3.12
N SER A 16 -6.69 -0.47 -4.10
CA SER A 16 -5.60 -0.86 -5.01
C SER A 16 -4.27 -0.22 -4.62
N ASP A 17 -3.18 -0.73 -5.20
CA ASP A 17 -1.85 -0.11 -5.07
C ASP A 17 -1.83 1.32 -5.61
N GLU A 18 -2.52 1.58 -6.72
CA GLU A 18 -2.69 2.90 -7.34
C GLU A 18 -3.40 3.85 -6.40
N SER A 19 -4.56 3.45 -5.85
CA SER A 19 -5.33 4.28 -4.91
C SER A 19 -4.49 4.68 -3.69
N PHE A 20 -3.63 3.77 -3.21
CA PHE A 20 -2.74 4.04 -2.09
C PHE A 20 -1.63 5.05 -2.43
N LYS A 21 -1.04 4.94 -3.63
CA LYS A 21 0.00 5.85 -4.14
C LYS A 21 -0.58 7.24 -4.40
N GLU A 22 -1.78 7.32 -4.95
CA GLU A 22 -2.51 8.58 -5.15
C GLU A 22 -2.84 9.25 -3.83
N TRP A 23 -3.40 8.50 -2.87
CA TRP A 23 -3.69 9.02 -1.54
C TRP A 23 -2.41 9.54 -0.88
N GLU A 24 -1.29 8.82 -0.93
CA GLU A 24 -0.04 9.29 -0.32
C GLU A 24 0.43 10.65 -0.87
N GLN A 25 0.29 10.86 -2.19
CA GLN A 25 0.76 12.05 -2.91
C GLN A 25 -0.26 13.18 -2.98
N SER A 26 -1.52 12.93 -2.61
CA SER A 26 -2.58 13.91 -2.67
C SER A 26 -2.30 15.13 -1.78
N ASP A 27 -2.55 16.32 -2.32
CA ASP A 27 -2.47 17.61 -1.62
C ASP A 27 -3.87 18.12 -1.18
N ASP A 28 -4.90 17.26 -1.18
CA ASP A 28 -6.24 17.66 -0.74
C ASP A 28 -6.23 18.13 0.73
N PRO A 29 -6.62 19.38 1.03
CA PRO A 29 -6.69 19.88 2.40
C PRO A 29 -7.59 19.07 3.33
N ASN A 30 -8.61 18.39 2.78
CA ASN A 30 -9.52 17.53 3.55
C ASN A 30 -8.86 16.22 3.99
N GLU A 31 -7.77 15.81 3.34
CA GLU A 31 -6.99 14.63 3.70
C GLU A 31 -5.80 14.97 4.61
N ALA A 32 -5.45 16.25 4.76
CA ALA A 32 -4.20 16.67 5.40
C ALA A 32 -4.14 16.32 6.89
N GLU A 33 -5.29 16.36 7.59
CA GLU A 33 -5.34 16.08 9.02
C GLU A 33 -5.00 14.62 9.32
N GLY A 34 -3.94 14.39 10.10
CA GLY A 34 -3.53 13.05 10.52
C GLY A 34 -2.80 12.20 9.47
N LYS A 35 -2.82 12.58 8.19
CA LYS A 35 -2.19 11.83 7.09
C LYS A 35 -0.70 11.56 7.29
N GLY A 36 0.07 12.53 7.75
CA GLY A 36 1.50 12.33 8.02
C GLY A 36 1.75 11.22 9.06
N VAL A 37 0.93 11.15 10.11
CA VAL A 37 1.01 10.10 11.14
C VAL A 37 0.57 8.76 10.57
N ALA A 38 -0.50 8.75 9.77
CA ALA A 38 -1.00 7.55 9.11
C ALA A 38 0.05 6.96 8.16
N VAL A 39 0.58 7.76 7.22
CA VAL A 39 1.63 7.38 6.26
C VAL A 39 2.87 6.85 6.98
N HIS A 40 3.35 7.56 8.01
CA HIS A 40 4.49 7.09 8.79
C HIS A 40 4.23 5.73 9.46
N SER A 41 3.01 5.52 9.98
CA SER A 41 2.62 4.29 10.67
C SER A 41 2.48 3.08 9.74
N VAL A 42 2.29 3.30 8.45
CA VAL A 42 2.10 2.25 7.43
C VAL A 42 3.24 2.20 6.41
N LYS A 43 4.37 2.82 6.74
CA LYS A 43 5.55 2.90 5.84
C LYS A 43 6.01 1.53 5.33
N SER A 44 5.97 0.47 6.16
CA SER A 44 6.35 -0.88 5.74
C SER A 44 5.42 -1.45 4.65
N PHE A 45 4.12 -1.19 4.76
CA PHE A 45 3.13 -1.60 3.75
C PHE A 45 3.41 -0.90 2.40
N PHE A 46 3.71 0.39 2.47
CA PHE A 46 4.13 1.20 1.33
C PHE A 46 5.45 0.74 0.68
N THR A 47 6.40 0.24 1.47
CA THR A 47 7.64 -0.34 0.92
C THR A 47 7.29 -1.60 0.13
N TRP A 48 6.52 -2.50 0.74
CA TRP A 48 6.08 -3.75 0.11
C TRP A 48 5.30 -3.51 -1.19
N LEU A 49 4.34 -2.58 -1.22
CA LEU A 49 3.59 -2.20 -2.43
C LEU A 49 4.44 -1.67 -3.59
N ARG A 50 5.67 -1.24 -3.32
CA ARG A 50 6.61 -0.70 -4.34
C ARG A 50 7.73 -1.67 -4.67
N GLU A 51 7.82 -2.80 -3.98
CA GLU A 51 8.71 -3.86 -4.38
C GLU A 51 8.24 -4.34 -5.77
N PRO A 52 9.13 -4.38 -6.78
CA PRO A 52 8.76 -5.02 -8.03
C PRO A 52 8.32 -6.44 -7.69
N GLU A 53 7.18 -6.88 -8.21
CA GLU A 53 6.88 -8.31 -8.24
C GLU A 53 8.04 -8.92 -9.03
N GLU A 54 9.01 -9.52 -8.33
CA GLU A 54 10.01 -10.33 -9.01
C GLU A 54 9.21 -11.41 -9.72
N GLU A 55 9.13 -11.30 -11.06
CA GLU A 55 8.50 -12.28 -11.92
C GLU A 55 9.03 -13.65 -11.50
N THR A 56 8.21 -14.47 -10.84
CA THR A 56 8.52 -15.87 -10.60
C THR A 56 8.34 -16.63 -11.92
N GLU A 57 9.08 -16.22 -12.95
CA GLU A 57 9.40 -17.05 -14.09
C GLU A 57 10.66 -17.85 -13.74
N GLU A 58 10.65 -19.14 -14.07
CA GLU A 58 11.72 -20.15 -13.87
C GLU A 58 11.70 -20.88 -12.50
N MET A 59 11.43 -22.19 -12.35
CA MET A 59 11.42 -23.31 -13.29
C MET A 59 10.50 -24.42 -12.75
N ASN A 60 9.46 -24.82 -13.49
CA ASN A 60 8.86 -26.14 -13.31
C ASN A 60 9.90 -27.19 -13.77
N PRO A 61 10.38 -28.10 -12.90
CA PRO A 61 11.22 -29.19 -13.37
C PRO A 61 10.33 -30.19 -14.14
N VAL A 62 10.66 -30.40 -15.41
CA VAL A 62 10.10 -31.48 -16.26
C VAL A 62 10.57 -32.84 -15.75
#